data_AF-A0A2B7YU88-F1
#
_entry.id   AF-A0A2B7YU88-F1
#
_cell.length_a   1.000
_cell.length_b   1.000
_cell.length_c   1.000
_cell.angle_alpha   90.00
_cell.angle_beta   90.00
_cell.angle_gamma   90.00
#
_symmetry.space_group_name_H-M   'P 1'
#
loop_
_entity.id
_entity.type
_entity.pdbx_description
1 polymer ?
#
loop_
_entity_poly.entity_id
_entity_poly.type
_entity_poly.pdbx_seq_one_letter_code
_entity_poly.pdbx_strand_id
1 'polypeptide(L)'
;MEGELKENIENINFFLKNSQNEYSIKLENKELSLIRNSENKLNINLKFNGEKNNFFYEIENFKQNFLVLGEKYSYNIKNKSFEFSYLLLDENHDEINKITITVEQL
;
A
#
# COMPACT_ATOMS: atom_id res chain seq x y z
N MET A 1 -16.46 -12.11 1.16
CA MET A 1 -15.38 -11.14 0.90
C MET A 1 -15.45 -10.09 2.00
N GLU A 2 -14.60 -10.18 3.01
CA GLU A 2 -14.53 -9.19 4.10
C GLU A 2 -13.48 -8.15 3.73
N GLY A 3 -13.96 -7.04 3.16
CA GLY A 3 -13.20 -5.85 2.80
C GLY A 3 -14.10 -4.62 2.77
N GLU A 4 -15.21 -4.63 3.52
CA GLU A 4 -16.07 -3.47 3.68
C GLU A 4 -15.68 -2.70 4.94
N LEU A 5 -15.31 -1.44 4.76
CA LEU A 5 -15.30 -0.46 5.85
C LEU A 5 -16.70 -0.46 6.48
N LYS A 6 -16.79 -0.84 7.76
CA LYS A 6 -18.07 -1.02 8.45
C LYS A 6 -18.85 0.28 8.70
N GLU A 7 -18.26 1.46 8.50
CA GLU A 7 -18.91 2.77 8.72
C GLU A 7 -18.41 3.86 7.73
N ASN A 8 -19.19 4.95 7.57
CA ASN A 8 -19.05 6.05 6.58
C ASN A 8 -17.75 6.89 6.73
N ILE A 9 -16.59 6.28 6.56
CA ILE A 9 -15.38 7.06 6.29
C ILE A 9 -15.37 7.37 4.80
N GLU A 10 -15.95 8.51 4.45
CA GLU A 10 -16.05 8.94 3.05
C GLU A 10 -14.67 9.23 2.48
N ASN A 11 -13.78 9.83 3.28
CA ASN A 11 -12.43 10.20 2.84
C ASN A 11 -11.39 10.09 3.98
N ILE A 12 -10.23 9.52 3.67
CA ILE A 12 -9.02 9.55 4.50
C ILE A 12 -7.88 10.08 3.66
N ASN A 13 -7.02 10.92 4.25
CA ASN A 13 -5.76 11.28 3.65
C ASN A 13 -4.65 11.32 4.71
N PHE A 14 -3.71 10.38 4.62
CA PHE A 14 -2.53 10.33 5.47
C PHE A 14 -1.27 10.62 4.66
N PHE A 15 -0.39 11.43 5.26
CA PHE A 15 0.96 11.65 4.77
C PHE A 15 1.94 11.18 5.83
N LEU A 16 2.78 10.20 5.48
CA LEU A 16 3.81 9.66 6.37
C LEU A 16 5.16 9.87 5.69
N LYS A 17 6.19 10.14 6.48
CA LYS A 17 7.56 10.26 5.98
C LYS A 17 8.52 9.61 6.96
N ASN A 18 9.45 8.82 6.43
CA ASN A 18 10.64 8.37 7.15
C ASN A 18 11.90 8.82 6.41
N SER A 19 13.07 8.35 6.85
CA SER A 19 14.35 8.74 6.26
C SER A 19 14.54 8.37 4.80
N GLN A 20 13.76 7.43 4.26
CA GLN A 20 13.95 6.87 2.92
C GLN A 20 12.71 6.96 2.03
N ASN A 21 11.54 7.20 2.62
CA ASN A 21 10.26 7.05 1.95
C ASN A 21 9.26 8.11 2.40
N GLU A 22 8.49 8.59 1.43
CA GLU A 22 7.29 9.39 1.61
C GLU A 22 6.09 8.56 1.17
N TYR A 23 5.07 8.48 2.01
CA TYR A 23 3.84 7.74 1.76
C TYR A 23 2.66 8.71 1.74
N SER A 24 1.84 8.61 0.70
CA SER A 24 0.51 9.21 0.64
C SER A 24 -0.50 8.08 0.57
N ILE A 25 -1.40 8.02 1.55
CA ILE A 25 -2.44 7.01 1.65
C ILE A 25 -3.77 7.74 1.58
N LYS A 26 -4.58 7.40 0.58
CA LYS A 26 -5.86 8.06 0.34
C LYS A 26 -6.97 7.05 0.20
N LEU A 27 -8.01 7.22 1.00
CA LEU A 27 -9.30 6.58 0.78
C LEU A 27 -10.22 7.64 0.20
N GLU A 28 -10.67 7.48 -1.04
CA GLU A 28 -11.64 8.38 -1.68
C GLU A 28 -12.68 7.50 -2.40
N ASN A 29 -13.97 7.78 -2.23
CA ASN A 29 -15.05 7.02 -2.87
C ASN A 29 -14.97 5.49 -2.64
N LYS A 30 -14.57 5.07 -1.42
CA LYS A 30 -14.34 3.65 -1.04
C LYS A 30 -13.17 2.96 -1.77
N GLU A 31 -12.35 3.70 -2.51
CA GLU A 31 -11.11 3.20 -3.10
C GLU A 31 -9.92 3.65 -2.26
N LEU A 32 -9.16 2.70 -1.71
CA LEU A 32 -7.89 2.99 -1.06
C LEU A 32 -6.77 2.99 -2.11
N SER A 33 -5.89 3.97 -2.02
CA SER A 33 -4.68 4.07 -2.81
C SER A 33 -3.47 4.37 -1.92
N LEU A 34 -2.32 3.88 -2.36
CA LEU A 34 -1.01 4.08 -1.74
C LEU A 34 -0.04 4.59 -2.81
N ILE A 35 0.56 5.73 -2.55
CA ILE A 35 1.72 6.22 -3.28
C ILE A 35 2.90 6.21 -2.30
N ARG A 36 3.94 5.44 -2.61
CA ARG A 36 5.23 5.51 -1.92
C ARG A 36 6.26 6.07 -2.87
N ASN A 37 6.84 7.22 -2.53
CA ASN A 37 8.04 7.72 -3.18
C ASN A 37 9.25 7.33 -2.34
N SER A 38 10.26 6.73 -2.95
CA SER A 38 11.50 6.33 -2.28
C SER A 38 12.68 7.13 -2.79
N GLU A 39 13.64 7.46 -1.93
CA GLU A 39 14.88 8.14 -2.32
C GLU A 39 15.65 7.35 -3.41
N ASN A 40 15.58 6.01 -3.34
CA ASN A 40 16.21 5.12 -4.32
C ASN A 40 15.37 4.94 -5.59
N LYS A 41 14.36 5.80 -5.84
CA LYS A 41 13.44 5.74 -6.99
C LYS A 41 12.60 4.47 -7.09
N LEU A 42 12.56 3.67 -6.02
CA LEU A 42 11.73 2.48 -5.87
C LEU A 42 10.29 2.88 -5.51
N ASN A 43 9.64 3.59 -6.42
CA ASN A 43 8.32 4.15 -6.21
C ASN A 43 7.23 3.08 -6.37
N ILE A 44 6.19 3.16 -5.54
CA ILE A 44 5.00 2.32 -5.66
C ILE A 44 3.80 3.24 -5.87
N ASN A 45 2.97 2.87 -6.84
CA ASN A 45 1.61 3.38 -6.97
C ASN A 45 0.68 2.17 -7.00
N LEU A 46 -0.23 2.10 -6.03
CA LEU A 46 -1.06 0.94 -5.81
C LEU A 46 -2.48 1.35 -5.45
N LYS A 47 -3.45 0.63 -6.03
CA LYS A 47 -4.86 0.67 -5.65
C LYS A 47 -5.26 -0.65 -5.00
N PHE A 48 -6.18 -0.57 -4.04
CA PHE A 48 -6.72 -1.74 -3.33
C PHE A 48 -8.05 -2.18 -3.96
N ASN A 49 -8.05 -2.32 -5.29
CA ASN A 49 -9.19 -2.71 -6.11
C ASN A 49 -9.03 -4.12 -6.73
N GLY A 50 -7.98 -4.86 -6.34
CA GLY A 50 -7.65 -6.18 -6.86
C GLY A 50 -6.75 -6.17 -8.10
N GLU A 51 -6.38 -5.00 -8.62
CA GLU A 51 -5.47 -4.89 -9.78
C GLU A 51 -4.00 -5.00 -9.35
N LYS A 52 -3.24 -5.77 -10.12
CA LYS A 52 -1.78 -5.84 -10.01
C LYS A 52 -1.16 -4.66 -10.76
N ASN A 53 -0.19 -4.01 -10.15
CA ASN A 53 0.56 -2.91 -10.75
C ASN A 53 2.03 -3.31 -10.92
N ASN A 54 2.67 -2.81 -11.98
CA ASN A 54 4.09 -3.04 -12.19
C ASN A 54 4.91 -2.27 -11.15
N PHE A 55 5.88 -2.94 -10.55
CA PHE A 55 6.87 -2.35 -9.66
C PHE A 55 8.25 -2.62 -10.22
N PHE A 56 8.90 -1.57 -10.70
CA PHE A 56 10.26 -1.67 -11.21
C PHE A 56 11.25 -1.50 -10.07
N TYR A 57 12.07 -2.53 -9.86
CA TYR A 57 13.10 -2.55 -8.85
C TYR A 57 14.47 -2.43 -9.51
N GLU A 58 15.15 -1.31 -9.26
CA GLU A 58 16.49 -1.03 -9.77
C GLU A 58 17.38 -0.56 -8.63
N ILE A 59 18.43 -1.32 -8.35
CA ILE A 59 19.53 -0.95 -7.45
C ILE A 59 20.85 -1.34 -8.11
N GLU A 60 21.82 -0.43 -8.17
CA GLU A 60 23.17 -0.69 -8.71
C GLU A 60 23.20 -1.58 -9.98
N ASN A 61 23.56 -2.86 -9.83
CA ASN A 61 23.71 -3.84 -10.92
C ASN A 61 22.50 -4.78 -11.09
N PHE A 62 21.41 -4.55 -10.37
CA PHE A 62 20.22 -5.40 -10.38
C PHE A 62 19.00 -4.62 -10.87
N LYS A 63 18.29 -5.18 -11.85
CA LYS A 63 17.05 -4.64 -12.41
C LYS A 63 16.04 -5.75 -12.62
N GLN A 64 14.85 -5.62 -12.04
CA GLN A 64 13.77 -6.59 -12.23
C GLN A 64 12.40 -5.90 -12.18
N ASN A 65 11.46 -6.39 -12.99
CA ASN A 65 10.05 -6.05 -12.87
C ASN A 65 9.38 -7.05 -11.93
N PHE A 66 8.67 -6.51 -10.94
CA PHE A 66 7.78 -7.25 -10.06
C PHE A 66 6.35 -6.76 -10.23
N LEU A 67 5.43 -7.46 -9.58
CA LEU A 67 4.04 -7.03 -9.47
C LEU A 67 3.73 -6.69 -8.02
N VAL A 68 2.94 -5.65 -7.80
CA VAL A 68 2.39 -5.30 -6.49
C VAL A 68 0.88 -5.39 -6.50
N LEU A 69 0.31 -5.92 -5.42
CA LEU A 69 -1.13 -6.12 -5.27
C LEU A 69 -1.60 -5.64 -3.89
N GLY A 70 -2.57 -4.75 -3.86
CA GLY A 70 -3.25 -4.35 -2.63
C GLY A 70 -4.17 -5.46 -2.18
N GLU A 71 -3.99 -5.95 -0.95
CA GLU A 71 -4.82 -7.04 -0.41
C GLU A 71 -5.98 -6.51 0.42
N LYS A 72 -5.74 -6.32 1.71
CA LYS A 72 -6.76 -6.00 2.70
C LYS A 72 -6.37 -4.71 3.40
N TYR A 73 -7.39 -3.92 3.71
CA TYR A 73 -7.28 -2.77 4.58
C TYR A 73 -8.45 -2.76 5.58
N SER A 74 -8.23 -2.17 6.75
CA SER A 74 -9.23 -2.04 7.80
C SER A 74 -8.99 -0.79 8.63
N TYR A 75 -10.06 -0.27 9.23
CA TYR A 75 -9.99 0.81 10.20
C TYR A 75 -10.61 0.37 11.52
N ASN A 76 -9.86 0.50 12.61
CA ASN A 76 -10.31 0.25 13.96
C ASN A 76 -10.57 1.58 14.66
N ILE A 77 -11.85 1.91 14.88
CA ILE A 77 -12.25 3.17 15.51
C ILE A 77 -11.90 3.24 17.00
N LYS A 78 -11.90 2.10 17.72
CA LYS A 78 -11.61 2.08 19.16
C LYS A 78 -10.17 2.47 19.42
N ASN A 79 -9.28 1.94 18.59
CA ASN A 79 -7.84 2.17 18.69
C ASN A 79 -7.38 3.31 17.76
N LYS A 80 -8.31 3.89 16.99
CA LYS A 80 -8.05 4.88 15.94
C LYS A 80 -6.88 4.47 15.05
N SER A 81 -6.87 3.20 14.63
CA SER A 81 -5.80 2.64 13.82
C SER A 81 -6.28 2.23 12.44
N PHE A 82 -5.50 2.59 11.43
CA PHE A 82 -5.70 2.18 10.04
C PHE A 82 -4.63 1.17 9.66
N GLU A 83 -5.03 -0.01 9.22
CA GLU A 83 -4.12 -1.06 8.80
C GLU A 83 -4.38 -1.42 7.34
N PHE A 84 -3.32 -1.61 6.56
CA PHE A 84 -3.42 -2.08 5.19
C PHE A 84 -2.18 -2.90 4.81
N SER A 85 -2.35 -3.79 3.82
CA SER A 85 -1.27 -4.66 3.36
C SER A 85 -1.23 -4.82 1.85
N TYR A 86 -0.03 -4.98 1.32
CA TYR A 86 0.19 -5.30 -0.09
C TYR A 86 1.24 -6.40 -0.26
N LEU A 87 1.08 -7.15 -1.34
CA LEU A 87 1.99 -8.21 -1.76
C LEU A 87 2.97 -7.69 -2.80
N LEU A 88 4.18 -8.24 -2.76
CA LEU A 88 5.16 -8.22 -3.84
C LEU A 88 5.17 -9.62 -4.45
N LEU A 89 4.96 -9.71 -5.76
CA LEU A 89 4.91 -10.95 -6.51
C LEU A 89 6.00 -10.95 -7.59
N ASP A 90 6.49 -12.15 -7.92
CA ASP A 90 7.38 -12.35 -9.06
C ASP A 90 6.62 -12.35 -10.40
N GLU A 91 7.35 -12.61 -11.49
CA GLU A 91 6.78 -12.71 -12.85
C GLU A 91 5.83 -13.89 -13.05
N ASN A 92 5.95 -14.94 -12.22
CA ASN A 92 5.06 -16.10 -12.22
C ASN A 92 3.83 -15.90 -11.33
N HIS A 93 3.74 -14.74 -10.65
CA HIS A 93 2.74 -14.39 -9.65
C HIS A 93 2.87 -15.13 -8.32
N ASP A 94 4.05 -15.68 -8.05
CA ASP A 94 4.35 -16.26 -6.74
C ASP A 94 4.65 -15.15 -5.74
N GLU A 95 4.19 -15.32 -4.50
CA GLU A 95 4.41 -14.36 -3.42
C GLU A 95 5.89 -14.34 -3.01
N ILE A 96 6.52 -13.17 -3.18
CA ILE A 96 7.89 -12.92 -2.69
C ILE A 96 7.84 -12.37 -1.27
N ASN A 97 6.96 -11.39 -1.02
CA ASN A 97 6.90 -10.68 0.24
C ASN A 97 5.54 -10.05 0.48
N LYS A 98 5.23 -9.79 1.75
CA LYS A 98 4.06 -9.05 2.20
C LYS A 98 4.46 -7.91 3.12
N ILE A 99 3.94 -6.72 2.84
CA ILE A 99 4.17 -5.53 3.65
C ILE A 99 2.85 -5.10 4.27
N THR A 100 2.80 -5.07 5.59
CA THR A 100 1.70 -4.51 6.38
C THR A 100 2.12 -3.17 6.96
N ILE A 101 1.26 -2.16 6.83
CA ILE A 101 1.45 -0.83 7.39
C ILE A 101 0.28 -0.55 8.32
N THR A 102 0.61 -0.14 9.55
CA THR A 102 -0.35 0.27 10.56
C THR A 102 -0.08 1.71 10.96
N VAL A 103 -1.12 2.54 10.92
CA VAL A 103 -1.09 3.95 11.29
C VAL A 103 -1.98 4.12 12.50
N GLU A 104 -1.42 4.57 13.62
CA GLU A 104 -2.15 4.75 14.88
C GLU A 104 -2.17 6.22 15.27
N GLN A 105 -3.33 6.72 15.71
CA GLN A 105 -3.43 8.03 16.34
C GLN A 105 -3.14 7.87 17.84
N LEU A 106 -1.94 8.24 18.27
CA LEU A 106 -1.50 8.26 19.66
C LEU A 106 -2.08 9.46 20.43
#